data_AF-A0A7V5NUP1-F1
#
_entry.id   AF-A0A7V5NUP1-F1
#
_cell.length_a   1.000
_cell.length_b   1.000
_cell.length_c   1.000
_cell.angle_alpha   90.00
_cell.angle_beta   90.00
_cell.angle_gamma   90.00
#
_symmetry.space_group_name_H-M   'P 1'
#
loop_
_entity.id
_entity.type
_entity.pdbx_description
1 polymer ?
#
loop_
_entity_poly.entity_id
_entity_poly.type
_entity_poly.pdbx_seq_one_letter_code
_entity_poly.pdbx_strand_id
1 'polypeptide(L)'
;MKHRKVVVFLSVIIIVVVASYIGVSLYLINDLSSKNVIMKQEKQGLDLKVKQLEDVIASMPTVTKSPVITSRDLESIDLHEKELEDATKDFTNYQQYIPNFCPLADFILTKPYLPKKNHYGIDLAGKVGEPVYASASGVVESVDFNDDIYGKILVLDHLNGY
;
A
#
# COMPACT_ATOMS: atom_id res chain seq x y z
N MET A 1 48.31 41.44 32.41
CA MET A 1 48.43 40.24 31.52
C MET A 1 47.31 39.21 31.68
N LYS A 2 46.71 39.00 32.86
CA LYS A 2 45.72 37.93 33.11
C LYS A 2 44.39 38.12 32.36
N HIS A 3 43.85 39.35 32.33
CA HIS A 3 42.59 39.66 31.63
C HIS A 3 42.63 39.41 30.11
N ARG A 4 43.75 39.68 29.44
CA ARG A 4 43.89 39.45 27.99
C ARG A 4 43.76 37.97 27.63
N LYS A 5 44.28 37.07 28.47
CA LYS A 5 44.15 35.62 28.25
C LYS A 5 42.71 35.13 28.44
N VAL A 6 41.98 35.69 29.40
CA VAL A 6 40.57 35.34 29.67
C VAL A 6 39.65 35.80 28.54
N VAL A 7 39.84 37.02 28.02
CA VAL A 7 39.04 37.54 26.89
C VAL A 7 39.26 36.72 25.62
N VAL A 8 40.51 36.35 25.33
CA VAL A 8 40.83 35.48 24.18
C VAL A 8 40.18 34.11 24.34
N PHE A 9 40.25 33.51 25.53
CA PHE A 9 39.61 32.21 25.79
C PHE A 9 38.09 32.24 25.58
N LEU A 10 37.41 33.28 26.08
CA LEU A 10 35.96 33.45 25.88
C LEU A 10 35.59 33.65 24.41
N SER A 11 36.41 34.41 23.65
CA SER A 11 36.15 34.62 22.22
C SER A 11 36.24 33.31 21.42
N VAL A 12 37.17 32.42 21.77
CA VAL A 12 37.30 31.10 21.12
C VAL A 12 36.08 30.23 21.41
N ILE A 13 35.57 30.22 22.65
CA ILE A 13 34.35 29.47 22.99
C ILE A 13 33.15 29.97 22.17
N ILE A 14 32.98 31.28 22.05
CA ILE A 14 31.88 31.87 21.27
C ILE A 14 31.99 31.44 19.80
N ILE A 15 33.19 31.47 19.22
CA ILE A 15 33.41 31.05 17.83
C ILE A 15 33.06 29.57 17.64
N VAL A 16 33.42 28.69 18.57
CA VAL A 16 33.09 27.26 18.49
C VAL A 16 31.58 27.03 18.56
N VAL A 17 30.87 27.73 19.45
CA VAL A 17 29.41 27.63 19.57
C VAL A 17 28.72 28.12 18.29
N VAL A 18 29.18 29.24 17.73
CA VAL A 18 28.64 29.79 16.48
C VAL A 18 28.90 28.84 15.30
N ALA A 19 30.11 28.30 15.19
CA ALA A 19 30.45 27.34 14.13
C ALA A 19 29.61 26.05 14.23
N SER A 20 29.40 25.54 15.45
CA SER A 20 28.53 24.38 15.70
C SER A 20 27.08 24.65 15.29
N TYR A 21 26.53 25.81 15.66
CA TYR A 21 25.17 26.21 15.29
C TYR A 21 25.00 26.33 13.76
N ILE A 22 25.97 26.93 13.07
CA ILE A 22 25.96 27.06 11.61
C ILE A 22 26.01 25.67 10.96
N GLY A 23 26.85 24.76 11.44
CA GLY A 23 26.96 23.40 10.92
C GLY A 23 25.65 22.63 11.01
N VAL A 24 24.97 22.67 12.16
CA VAL A 24 23.65 22.03 12.35
C VAL A 24 22.60 22.66 11.44
N SER A 25 22.60 23.99 11.32
CA SER A 25 21.66 24.70 10.45
C SER A 25 21.82 24.31 8.98
N LEU A 26 23.07 24.23 8.49
CA LEU A 26 23.37 23.79 7.12
C LEU A 26 22.98 22.34 6.88
N TYR A 27 23.22 21.45 7.85
CA TYR A 27 22.81 20.05 7.77
C TYR A 27 21.29 19.91 7.61
N LEU A 28 20.52 20.62 8.43
CA LEU A 28 19.05 20.62 8.35
C LEU A 28 18.55 21.17 7.01
N ILE A 29 19.14 22.27 6.51
CA ILE A 29 18.76 22.84 5.22
C ILE A 29 18.99 21.83 4.08
N ASN A 30 20.11 21.11 4.10
CA ASN A 30 20.42 20.12 3.08
C ASN A 30 19.44 18.93 3.13
N ASP A 31 19.15 18.39 4.32
CA ASP A 31 18.18 17.30 4.51
C ASP A 31 16.77 17.69 4.04
N LEU A 32 16.30 18.90 4.42
CA LEU A 32 15.02 19.42 3.95
C LEU A 32 15.00 19.60 2.42
N SER A 33 16.10 20.06 1.84
CA SER A 33 16.23 20.21 0.39
C SER A 33 16.10 18.86 -0.33
N SER A 34 16.81 17.82 0.15
CA SER A 34 16.71 16.47 -0.39
C SER A 34 15.29 15.92 -0.31
N LYS A 35 14.62 16.07 0.84
CA LYS A 35 13.22 15.64 1.02
C LYS A 35 12.26 16.37 0.07
N ASN A 36 12.45 17.66 -0.16
CA ASN A 36 11.64 18.44 -1.09
C ASN A 36 11.83 18.00 -2.55
N VAL A 37 13.05 17.62 -2.96
CA VAL A 37 13.31 17.10 -4.31
C VAL A 37 12.60 15.77 -4.52
N ILE A 38 12.71 14.84 -3.56
CA ILE A 38 12.05 13.52 -3.63
C ILE A 38 10.54 13.69 -3.70
N MET A 39 9.95 14.52 -2.84
CA MET A 39 8.51 14.78 -2.83
C MET A 39 8.03 15.39 -4.16
N LYS A 40 8.84 16.25 -4.79
CA LYS A 40 8.53 16.83 -6.10
C LYS A 40 8.54 15.76 -7.20
N GLN A 41 9.46 14.81 -7.14
CA GLN A 41 9.52 13.69 -8.09
C GLN A 41 8.29 12.77 -7.94
N GLU A 42 7.91 12.43 -6.71
CA GLU A 42 6.70 11.63 -6.45
C GLU A 42 5.44 12.31 -6.99
N LYS A 43 5.31 13.62 -6.75
CA LYS A 43 4.19 14.40 -7.29
C LYS A 43 4.16 14.37 -8.82
N GLN A 44 5.30 14.55 -9.48
CA GLN A 44 5.39 14.46 -10.95
C GLN A 44 4.99 13.07 -11.47
N GLY A 45 5.40 12.00 -10.79
CA GLY A 45 4.99 10.64 -11.13
C GLY A 45 3.48 10.42 -10.97
N LEU A 46 2.88 11.00 -9.94
CA LEU A 46 1.43 10.94 -9.73
C LEU A 46 0.67 11.73 -10.80
N ASP A 47 1.14 12.93 -11.17
CA ASP A 47 0.55 13.75 -12.22
C ASP A 47 0.56 13.01 -13.58
N LEU A 48 1.63 12.26 -13.88
CA LEU A 48 1.70 11.42 -15.09
C LEU A 48 0.66 10.29 -15.07
N LYS A 49 0.47 9.63 -13.92
CA LYS A 49 -0.56 8.59 -13.77
C LYS A 49 -1.97 9.15 -13.90
N VAL A 50 -2.23 10.33 -13.32
CA VAL A 50 -3.52 11.02 -13.46
C VAL A 50 -3.78 11.35 -14.93
N LYS A 51 -2.78 11.89 -15.65
CA LYS A 51 -2.91 12.17 -17.08
C LYS A 51 -3.19 10.91 -17.90
N GLN A 52 -2.51 9.81 -17.61
CA GLN A 52 -2.78 8.53 -18.28
C GLN A 52 -4.22 8.05 -18.05
N LEU A 53 -4.75 8.21 -16.84
CA LEU A 53 -6.14 7.88 -16.53
C LEU A 53 -7.13 8.78 -17.27
N GLU A 54 -6.84 10.09 -17.35
CA GLU A 54 -7.64 11.04 -18.11
C GLU A 54 -7.66 10.70 -19.61
N ASP A 55 -6.51 10.34 -20.19
CA ASP A 55 -6.40 9.91 -21.58
C ASP A 55 -7.18 8.60 -21.83
N VAL A 56 -7.13 7.65 -20.89
CA VAL A 56 -7.93 6.41 -20.96
C VAL A 56 -9.42 6.73 -20.94
N ILE A 57 -9.88 7.56 -20.00
CA ILE A 57 -11.30 7.99 -19.91
C ILE A 57 -11.73 8.74 -21.18
N ALA A 58 -10.86 9.58 -21.75
CA ALA A 58 -11.14 10.29 -22.99
C ALA A 58 -11.18 9.35 -24.21
N SER A 59 -10.41 8.26 -24.19
CA SER A 59 -10.42 7.22 -25.23
C SER A 59 -11.55 6.20 -25.07
N MET A 60 -12.27 6.20 -23.95
CA MET A 60 -13.45 5.37 -23.80
C MET A 60 -14.54 5.85 -24.76
N PRO A 61 -15.13 4.96 -25.57
CA PRO A 61 -16.29 5.33 -26.37
C PRO A 61 -17.38 5.82 -25.43
N THR A 62 -17.90 7.02 -25.70
CA THR A 62 -19.06 7.52 -24.97
C THR A 62 -20.18 6.52 -25.20
N VAL A 63 -20.66 5.86 -24.14
CA VAL A 63 -21.90 5.07 -24.20
C VAL A 63 -23.04 6.07 -24.35
N THR A 64 -23.18 6.62 -25.56
CA THR A 64 -24.33 7.39 -25.96
C THR A 64 -25.50 6.43 -26.06
N LYS A 65 -26.33 6.51 -25.02
CA LYS A 65 -27.67 5.95 -24.90
C LYS A 65 -27.69 4.43 -24.76
N SER A 66 -27.83 3.98 -23.51
CA SER A 66 -28.64 2.78 -23.27
C SER A 66 -29.96 2.94 -24.04
N PRO A 67 -30.34 2.00 -24.92
CA PRO A 67 -31.72 1.96 -25.38
C PRO A 67 -32.59 1.76 -24.14
N VAL A 68 -33.61 2.59 -23.99
CA VAL A 68 -34.69 2.31 -23.04
C VAL A 68 -35.33 1.02 -23.53
N ILE A 69 -34.97 -0.10 -22.88
CA ILE A 69 -35.52 -1.42 -23.19
C ILE A 69 -36.99 -1.36 -22.80
N THR A 70 -37.87 -1.42 -23.81
CA THR A 70 -39.30 -1.54 -23.57
C THR A 70 -39.58 -3.02 -23.33
N SER A 71 -40.58 -3.36 -22.51
CA SER A 71 -40.91 -4.74 -22.14
C SER A 71 -41.23 -5.70 -23.31
N ARG A 72 -41.29 -5.19 -24.56
CA ARG A 72 -41.44 -5.98 -25.79
C ARG A 72 -40.13 -6.48 -26.39
N ASP A 73 -38.98 -5.97 -25.94
CA ASP A 73 -37.64 -6.34 -26.46
C ASP A 73 -36.99 -7.47 -25.62
N LEU A 74 -37.60 -7.87 -24.50
CA LEU A 74 -37.08 -8.94 -23.63
C LEU A 74 -37.39 -10.37 -24.14
N GLU A 75 -38.27 -10.52 -25.13
CA GLU A 75 -38.76 -11.83 -25.55
C GLU A 75 -37.88 -12.51 -26.62
N SER A 76 -36.75 -11.90 -26.99
CA SER A 76 -35.82 -12.51 -27.96
C SER A 76 -34.34 -12.21 -27.72
N ILE A 77 -33.92 -11.97 -26.48
CA ILE A 77 -32.50 -12.13 -26.16
C ILE A 77 -32.29 -13.64 -26.04
N ASP A 78 -31.87 -14.27 -27.13
CA ASP A 78 -31.27 -15.60 -27.11
C ASP A 78 -29.94 -15.48 -26.36
N LEU A 79 -30.02 -15.33 -25.02
CA LEU A 79 -28.88 -15.43 -24.15
C LEU A 79 -28.42 -16.87 -24.30
N HIS A 80 -27.34 -17.07 -25.05
CA HIS A 80 -26.64 -18.33 -25.12
C HIS A 80 -26.27 -18.74 -23.68
N GLU A 81 -27.13 -19.56 -23.07
CA GLU A 81 -27.02 -20.09 -21.71
C GLU A 81 -25.62 -20.64 -21.44
N LYS A 82 -25.02 -21.21 -22.49
CA LYS A 82 -23.65 -21.70 -22.52
C LYS A 82 -22.57 -20.61 -22.41
N GLU A 83 -22.72 -19.48 -23.08
CA GLU A 83 -21.78 -18.35 -22.96
C GLU A 83 -21.86 -17.72 -21.57
N LEU A 84 -23.07 -17.65 -21.00
CA LEU A 84 -23.25 -17.21 -19.63
C LEU A 84 -22.63 -18.22 -18.64
N GLU A 85 -22.83 -19.52 -18.86
CA GLU A 85 -22.24 -20.58 -18.03
C GLU A 85 -20.72 -20.57 -18.09
N ASP A 86 -20.13 -20.44 -19.28
CA ASP A 86 -18.69 -20.38 -19.50
C ASP A 86 -18.10 -19.11 -18.87
N ALA A 87 -18.73 -17.94 -19.06
CA ALA A 87 -18.31 -16.70 -18.40
C ALA A 87 -18.42 -16.78 -16.87
N THR A 88 -19.45 -17.45 -16.35
CA THR A 88 -19.63 -17.64 -14.90
C THR A 88 -18.59 -18.60 -14.35
N LYS A 89 -18.28 -19.70 -15.07
CA LYS A 89 -17.21 -20.64 -14.71
C LYS A 89 -15.87 -19.95 -14.69
N ASP A 90 -15.54 -19.17 -15.71
CA ASP A 90 -14.29 -18.40 -15.74
C ASP A 90 -14.23 -17.43 -14.57
N PHE A 91 -15.29 -16.66 -14.32
CA PHE A 91 -15.34 -15.74 -13.19
C PHE A 91 -15.15 -16.44 -11.84
N THR A 92 -15.89 -17.52 -11.58
CA THR A 92 -15.73 -18.32 -10.35
C THR A 92 -14.35 -18.95 -10.23
N ASN A 93 -13.77 -19.39 -11.36
CA ASN A 93 -12.41 -19.93 -11.40
C ASN A 93 -11.38 -18.89 -11.03
N TYR A 94 -11.56 -17.60 -11.38
CA TYR A 94 -10.65 -16.53 -10.96
C TYR A 94 -10.88 -16.11 -9.51
N GLN A 95 -12.14 -16.03 -9.05
CA GLN A 95 -12.44 -15.58 -7.70
C GLN A 95 -11.85 -16.46 -6.60
N GLN A 96 -11.69 -17.77 -6.83
CA GLN A 96 -11.12 -18.68 -5.84
C GLN A 96 -9.65 -18.35 -5.49
N TYR A 97 -8.95 -17.64 -6.37
CA TYR A 97 -7.54 -17.24 -6.23
C TYR A 97 -7.38 -15.82 -5.68
N ILE A 98 -8.48 -15.14 -5.32
CA ILE A 98 -8.44 -13.78 -4.77
C ILE A 98 -8.73 -13.87 -3.27
N PRO A 99 -7.78 -13.52 -2.39
CA PRO A 99 -8.00 -13.48 -0.95
C PRO A 99 -9.20 -12.59 -0.58
N ASN A 100 -10.33 -13.18 -0.18
CA ASN A 100 -11.58 -12.41 -0.01
C ASN A 100 -12.38 -12.72 1.27
N PHE A 101 -11.89 -13.60 2.14
CA PHE A 101 -12.47 -13.82 3.47
C PHE A 101 -11.42 -13.84 4.59
N CYS A 102 -11.89 -13.66 5.83
CA CYS A 102 -11.03 -13.62 7.00
C CYS A 102 -10.51 -15.03 7.34
N PRO A 103 -9.19 -15.20 7.58
CA PRO A 103 -8.60 -16.52 7.87
C PRO A 103 -8.93 -17.08 9.27
N LEU A 104 -9.61 -16.29 10.12
CA LEU A 104 -10.04 -16.68 11.47
C LEU A 104 -11.56 -16.62 11.57
N ALA A 105 -12.17 -17.64 12.19
CA ALA A 105 -13.62 -17.67 12.41
C ALA A 105 -14.06 -16.71 13.53
N ASP A 106 -13.43 -16.83 14.70
CA ASP A 106 -13.64 -15.95 15.86
C ASP A 106 -12.40 -15.07 16.08
N PHE A 107 -12.53 -13.75 15.91
CA PHE A 107 -11.43 -12.83 16.14
C PHE A 107 -11.89 -11.45 16.63
N ILE A 108 -10.93 -10.73 17.22
CA ILE A 108 -11.04 -9.30 17.48
C ILE A 108 -9.97 -8.59 16.67
N LEU A 109 -10.36 -7.61 15.84
CA LEU A 109 -9.42 -6.74 15.14
C LEU A 109 -8.76 -5.80 16.15
N THR A 110 -7.49 -6.04 16.47
CA THR A 110 -6.74 -5.22 17.44
C THR A 110 -5.99 -4.07 16.77
N LYS A 111 -5.55 -4.25 15.51
CA LYS A 111 -4.86 -3.21 14.77
C LYS A 111 -5.16 -3.29 13.27
N PRO A 112 -5.70 -2.23 12.65
CA PRO A 112 -5.97 -2.20 11.22
C PRO A 112 -4.70 -1.93 10.40
N TYR A 113 -4.85 -2.00 9.08
CA TYR A 113 -3.83 -1.57 8.12
C TYR A 113 -3.55 -0.07 8.28
N LEU A 114 -2.32 0.28 8.68
CA LEU A 114 -1.92 1.65 9.02
C LEU A 114 -0.52 1.96 8.44
N PRO A 115 -0.40 2.15 7.11
CA PRO A 115 0.89 2.36 6.45
C PRO A 115 1.61 3.63 6.94
N LYS A 116 0.87 4.68 7.33
CA LYS A 116 1.44 5.91 7.93
C LYS A 116 2.15 5.67 9.27
N LYS A 117 1.91 4.51 9.90
CA LYS A 117 2.54 4.08 11.16
C LYS A 117 3.42 2.84 10.94
N ASN A 118 3.85 2.59 9.70
CA ASN A 118 4.65 1.41 9.30
C ASN A 118 3.99 0.08 9.69
N HIS A 119 2.66 -0.01 9.56
CA HIS A 119 1.90 -1.23 9.80
C HIS A 119 1.20 -1.68 8.52
N TYR A 120 1.81 -2.65 7.84
CA TYR A 120 1.38 -3.11 6.50
C TYR A 120 0.47 -4.33 6.52
N GLY A 121 0.12 -4.84 7.71
CA GLY A 121 -0.81 -5.94 7.90
C GLY A 121 -2.02 -5.54 8.76
N ILE A 122 -2.75 -6.55 9.20
CA ILE A 122 -3.81 -6.44 10.21
C ILE A 122 -3.47 -7.39 11.37
N ASP A 123 -3.75 -6.96 12.59
CA ASP A 123 -3.58 -7.79 13.78
C ASP A 123 -4.95 -8.31 14.21
N LEU A 124 -5.09 -9.63 14.22
CA LEU A 124 -6.31 -10.33 14.61
C LEU A 124 -6.02 -11.15 15.87
N ALA A 125 -6.68 -10.82 16.97
CA ALA A 125 -6.59 -11.59 18.20
C ALA A 125 -7.57 -12.77 18.16
N GLY A 126 -7.04 -13.99 18.15
CA GLY A 126 -7.79 -15.24 18.25
C GLY A 126 -7.47 -16.00 19.54
N LYS A 127 -8.19 -17.11 19.78
CA LYS A 127 -7.88 -18.03 20.89
C LYS A 127 -6.65 -18.87 20.53
N VAL A 128 -5.83 -19.20 21.53
CA VAL A 128 -4.70 -20.12 21.32
C VAL A 128 -5.23 -21.49 20.86
N GLY A 129 -4.71 -21.99 19.75
CA GLY A 129 -5.16 -23.25 19.14
C GLY A 129 -6.33 -23.11 18.17
N GLU A 130 -6.84 -21.89 17.94
CA GLU A 130 -7.82 -21.62 16.89
C GLU A 130 -7.22 -21.97 15.52
N PRO A 131 -7.95 -22.70 14.67
CA PRO A 131 -7.49 -23.00 13.31
C PRO A 131 -7.41 -21.72 12.47
N VAL A 132 -6.38 -21.66 11.62
CA VAL A 132 -6.19 -20.60 10.63
C VAL A 132 -6.44 -21.20 9.26
N TYR A 133 -7.35 -20.60 8.50
CA TYR A 133 -7.74 -21.04 7.16
C TYR A 133 -7.08 -20.17 6.09
N ALA A 134 -6.75 -20.76 4.94
CA ALA A 134 -6.33 -19.98 3.78
C ALA A 134 -7.47 -19.08 3.31
N SER A 135 -7.19 -17.83 2.99
CA SER A 135 -8.17 -16.82 2.53
C SER A 135 -8.60 -16.99 1.07
N ALA A 136 -7.93 -17.88 0.34
CA ALA A 136 -8.17 -18.26 -1.05
C ALA A 136 -7.45 -19.58 -1.37
N SER A 137 -7.73 -20.16 -2.53
CA SER A 137 -6.96 -21.26 -3.13
C SER A 137 -5.56 -20.78 -3.52
N GLY A 138 -4.54 -21.63 -3.38
CA GLY A 138 -3.17 -21.27 -3.70
C GLY A 138 -2.19 -22.41 -3.42
N VAL A 139 -0.90 -22.10 -3.49
CA VAL A 139 0.20 -23.03 -3.20
C VAL A 139 1.01 -22.48 -2.04
N VAL A 140 1.49 -23.35 -1.15
CA VAL A 140 2.43 -22.96 -0.10
C VAL A 140 3.76 -22.59 -0.75
N GLU A 141 4.12 -21.31 -0.68
CA GLU A 141 5.40 -20.80 -1.18
C GLU A 141 6.51 -21.05 -0.15
N SER A 142 6.27 -20.73 1.13
CA SER A 142 7.24 -20.96 2.20
C SER A 142 6.59 -21.25 3.57
N VAL A 143 7.35 -21.98 4.40
CA VAL A 143 7.04 -22.26 5.81
C VAL A 143 8.29 -21.96 6.61
N ASP A 144 8.23 -20.90 7.42
CA ASP A 144 9.41 -20.35 8.09
C ASP A 144 9.14 -20.05 9.57
N PHE A 145 10.21 -19.71 10.27
CA PHE A 145 10.15 -19.26 11.65
C PHE A 145 11.15 -18.11 11.87
N ASN A 146 10.67 -17.03 12.47
CA ASN A 146 11.42 -15.81 12.77
C ASN A 146 11.31 -15.50 14.27
N ASP A 147 12.43 -15.60 14.99
CA ASP A 147 12.48 -15.41 16.45
C ASP A 147 12.29 -13.94 16.90
N ASP A 148 12.56 -12.98 16.01
CA ASP A 148 12.64 -11.57 16.40
C ASP A 148 11.29 -10.84 16.38
N ILE A 149 10.45 -11.11 15.37
CA ILE A 149 9.26 -10.27 15.07
C ILE A 149 8.03 -11.10 14.73
N TYR A 150 8.13 -12.04 13.79
CA TYR A 150 6.93 -12.64 13.16
C TYR A 150 6.53 -14.00 13.75
N GLY A 151 7.43 -14.70 14.45
CA GLY A 151 7.18 -16.05 14.92
C GLY A 151 7.07 -17.04 13.75
N LYS A 152 6.05 -17.91 13.77
CA LYS A 152 5.80 -18.88 12.69
C LYS A 152 5.15 -18.18 11.50
N ILE A 153 5.68 -18.41 10.31
CA ILE A 153 5.25 -17.76 9.07
C ILE A 153 4.84 -18.84 8.06
N LEU A 154 3.73 -18.61 7.39
CA LEU A 154 3.27 -19.37 6.23
C LEU A 154 2.95 -18.37 5.11
N VAL A 155 3.57 -18.52 3.95
CA VAL A 155 3.31 -17.69 2.77
C VAL A 155 2.61 -18.55 1.71
N LEU A 156 1.50 -18.04 1.18
CA LEU A 156 0.73 -18.67 0.12
C LEU A 156 0.81 -17.81 -1.13
N ASP A 157 1.16 -18.42 -2.27
CA ASP A 157 1.01 -17.82 -3.59
C ASP A 157 -0.38 -18.17 -4.11
N HIS A 158 -1.24 -17.16 -4.23
CA HIS A 158 -2.59 -17.28 -4.74
C HIS A 158 -2.65 -17.07 -6.26
N LEU A 159 -1.52 -16.96 -6.95
CA LEU A 159 -1.37 -16.61 -8.36
C LEU A 159 -1.72 -15.14 -8.66
N ASN A 160 -1.42 -14.69 -9.87
CA ASN A 160 -1.75 -13.33 -10.35
C ASN A 160 -1.19 -12.20 -9.47
N GLY A 161 -0.15 -12.48 -8.68
CA GLY A 161 0.51 -11.50 -7.80
C GLY A 161 -0.17 -11.31 -6.44
N TYR A 162 -0.99 -12.27 -6.01
CA TYR A 162 -1.62 -12.32 -4.68
C TYR A 162 -0.94 -13.31 -3.74
#